data_AF-A0A022MP37-F1
#
_entry.id   AF-A0A022MP37-F1
#
_cell.length_a   1.000
_cell.length_b   1.000
_cell.length_c   1.000
_cell.angle_alpha   90.00
_cell.angle_beta   90.00
_cell.angle_gamma   90.00
#
_symmetry.space_group_name_H-M   'P 1'
#
loop_
_entity.id
_entity.type
_entity.pdbx_description
1 polymer ?
#
loop_
_entity_poly.entity_id
_entity_poly.type
_entity_poly.pdbx_seq_one_letter_code
_entity_poly.pdbx_strand_id
1 'polypeptide(L)'
;MTVTAPPKGAPQHPPRLARPSALPLLAEPACALPGPAGLTRFWADVSRRGTPLTGPDPLGSPDHRAVTFLWRGGPGTRAVQVMPNKLGDPRAPEGNVMRRAPGTDVWHWTVRLRTDWRGTYDFFVDEGDGPAPGHPEYWQWLRRNRRADPYNTRRLPRRWGGEPIACAELPHAPRAADWRPRPEAPRGTVSEHRVPSRHLGDHRRVWLYTPPPTAAAPAELPVLVLLDGEHWHPGLGVAHLLDNLIADGRIPPVAALLPDSVDAGTRWAELTCRPEFVAFLEEELLPWAGTRLPLTADPARTVVAGQSLGGLTAAYAAFRSPHRFGNVLAQSGSFWWPDGPGAEWLTGQLASSARLPVRFWLSFGEQEWVALPAARRLRETLAAAGYDDAVYREFNGGHDYLCWRTELSDGLTALLTDR
;
A
#
# COMPACT_ATOMS: atom_id res chain seq x y z
N MET A 1 -1.97 -21.14 -27.57
CA MET A 1 -2.73 -20.61 -26.42
C MET A 1 -3.43 -19.33 -26.87
N THR A 2 -4.74 -19.26 -26.68
CA THR A 2 -5.53 -18.07 -27.06
C THR A 2 -5.53 -17.10 -25.88
N VAL A 3 -4.57 -16.17 -25.87
CA VAL A 3 -4.62 -15.01 -24.97
C VAL A 3 -5.84 -14.19 -25.38
N THR A 4 -6.78 -13.99 -24.47
CA THR A 4 -7.96 -13.16 -24.77
C THR A 4 -7.60 -11.68 -24.61
N ALA A 5 -8.44 -10.78 -25.13
CA ALA A 5 -8.25 -9.36 -24.87
C ALA A 5 -8.68 -9.04 -23.42
N PRO A 6 -8.01 -8.09 -22.74
CA PRO A 6 -8.46 -7.58 -21.46
C PRO A 6 -9.90 -7.05 -21.53
N PRO A 7 -10.73 -7.30 -20.50
CA PRO A 7 -12.09 -6.76 -20.42
C PRO A 7 -12.14 -5.24 -20.60
N LYS A 8 -13.03 -4.77 -21.47
CA LYS A 8 -13.28 -3.33 -21.70
C LYS A 8 -14.50 -2.85 -20.92
N GLY A 9 -14.46 -1.60 -20.46
CA GLY A 9 -15.60 -0.97 -19.78
C GLY A 9 -15.91 -1.56 -18.41
N ALA A 10 -14.97 -2.29 -17.81
CA ALA A 10 -15.14 -2.83 -16.46
C ALA A 10 -15.27 -1.72 -15.41
N PRO A 11 -16.03 -1.94 -14.32
CA PRO A 11 -16.14 -0.97 -13.24
C PRO A 11 -14.77 -0.59 -12.66
N GLN A 12 -14.54 0.71 -12.46
CA GLN A 12 -13.33 1.26 -11.85
C GLN A 12 -13.43 1.28 -10.31
N HIS A 13 -13.86 0.15 -9.73
CA HIS A 13 -13.92 -0.04 -8.29
C HIS A 13 -13.74 -1.51 -7.93
N PRO A 14 -13.25 -1.81 -6.72
CA PRO A 14 -13.21 -3.18 -6.24
C PRO A 14 -14.61 -3.76 -5.99
N PRO A 15 -14.75 -5.11 -5.95
CA PRO A 15 -15.98 -5.77 -5.59
C PRO A 15 -16.51 -5.33 -4.23
N ARG A 16 -17.83 -5.23 -4.14
CA ARG A 16 -18.50 -4.89 -2.88
C ARG A 16 -18.79 -6.15 -2.09
N LEU A 17 -17.77 -6.68 -1.42
CA LEU A 17 -17.90 -7.83 -0.52
C LEU A 17 -18.12 -7.38 0.93
N ALA A 18 -18.98 -8.10 1.65
CA ALA A 18 -19.14 -7.92 3.09
C ALA A 18 -17.90 -8.46 3.81
N ARG A 19 -17.56 -7.88 4.96
CA ARG A 19 -16.49 -8.45 5.80
C ARG A 19 -16.92 -9.83 6.31
N PRO A 20 -16.05 -10.86 6.24
CA PRO A 20 -16.40 -12.21 6.65
C PRO A 20 -16.51 -12.40 8.17
N SER A 21 -15.80 -11.60 8.97
CA SER A 21 -15.77 -11.70 10.43
C SER A 21 -15.92 -10.35 11.10
N ALA A 22 -16.57 -10.33 12.28
CA ALA A 22 -16.69 -9.10 13.06
C ALA A 22 -15.32 -8.64 13.55
N LEU A 23 -15.12 -7.32 13.63
CA LEU A 23 -13.95 -6.75 14.26
C LEU A 23 -14.03 -6.97 15.78
N PRO A 24 -12.95 -7.40 16.46
CA PRO A 24 -12.94 -7.62 17.91
C PRO A 24 -12.91 -6.28 18.67
N LEU A 25 -14.03 -5.56 18.64
CA LEU A 25 -14.23 -4.31 19.39
C LEU A 25 -14.26 -4.58 20.89
N LEU A 26 -13.62 -3.69 21.65
CA LEU A 26 -13.63 -3.72 23.10
C LEU A 26 -14.52 -2.60 23.63
N ALA A 27 -15.34 -2.91 24.63
CA ALA A 27 -16.20 -1.92 25.27
C ALA A 27 -15.37 -0.92 26.10
N GLU A 28 -14.39 -1.46 26.84
CA GLU A 28 -13.50 -0.69 27.68
C GLU A 28 -12.23 -0.26 26.93
N PRO A 29 -11.75 0.97 27.16
CA PRO A 29 -10.50 1.45 26.60
C PRO A 29 -9.28 0.81 27.27
N ALA A 30 -8.14 0.89 26.58
CA ALA A 30 -6.84 0.42 27.04
C ALA A 30 -6.29 1.18 28.27
N CYS A 31 -6.93 2.30 28.66
CA CYS A 31 -6.58 3.10 29.81
C CYS A 31 -7.84 3.62 30.51
N ALA A 32 -7.75 3.92 31.81
CA ALA A 32 -8.83 4.60 32.52
C ALA A 32 -9.10 5.99 31.91
N LEU A 33 -10.36 6.25 31.57
CA LEU A 33 -10.77 7.58 31.09
C LEU A 33 -11.01 8.53 32.27
N PRO A 34 -10.67 9.82 32.12
CA PRO A 34 -10.84 10.79 33.19
C PRO A 34 -12.32 11.12 33.41
N GLY A 35 -12.69 11.50 34.63
CA GLY A 35 -13.89 12.31 34.86
C GLY A 35 -13.64 13.79 34.47
N PRO A 36 -14.66 14.67 34.55
CA PRO A 36 -14.55 16.07 34.14
C PRO A 36 -13.37 16.84 34.76
N ALA A 37 -13.09 16.60 36.05
CA ALA A 37 -11.99 17.26 36.76
C ALA A 37 -10.58 16.82 36.29
N GLY A 38 -10.46 15.69 35.60
CA GLY A 38 -9.18 15.11 35.17
C GLY A 38 -8.77 15.45 33.74
N LEU A 39 -9.62 16.14 32.97
CA LEU A 39 -9.47 16.27 31.52
C LEU A 39 -8.18 16.98 31.10
N THR A 40 -7.82 18.08 31.77
CA THR A 40 -6.60 18.84 31.46
C THR A 40 -5.36 17.97 31.60
N ARG A 41 -5.26 17.20 32.69
CA ARG A 41 -4.13 16.30 32.94
C ARG A 41 -4.11 15.14 31.93
N PHE A 42 -5.28 14.58 31.62
CA PHE A 42 -5.40 13.49 30.66
C PHE A 42 -4.93 13.90 29.26
N TRP A 43 -5.42 15.02 28.73
CA TRP A 43 -5.02 15.49 27.40
C TRP A 43 -3.56 15.95 27.35
N ALA A 44 -3.00 16.44 28.45
CA ALA A 44 -1.56 16.69 28.55
C ALA A 44 -0.74 15.39 28.51
N ASP A 45 -1.24 14.31 29.12
CA ASP A 45 -0.63 12.97 29.02
C ASP A 45 -0.69 12.41 27.59
N VAL A 46 -1.86 12.47 26.96
CA VAL A 46 -2.07 12.03 25.58
C VAL A 46 -1.18 12.81 24.62
N SER A 47 -1.12 14.15 24.75
CA SER A 47 -0.24 14.98 23.91
C SER A 47 1.23 14.59 24.02
N ARG A 48 1.68 14.16 25.21
CA ARG A 48 3.08 13.78 25.44
C ARG A 48 3.40 12.37 24.92
N ARG A 49 2.46 11.43 25.08
CA ARG A 49 2.65 10.01 24.71
C ARG A 49 2.34 9.74 23.23
N GLY A 50 1.44 10.53 22.67
CA GLY A 50 0.85 10.33 21.35
C GLY A 50 -0.26 9.27 21.33
N THR A 51 -0.83 9.08 20.14
CA THR A 51 -1.94 8.17 19.87
C THR A 51 -1.63 7.20 18.71
N PRO A 52 -2.35 6.06 18.59
CA PRO A 52 -3.34 5.55 19.54
C PRO A 52 -2.70 5.03 20.84
N LEU A 53 -3.47 4.98 21.92
CA LEU A 53 -3.01 4.40 23.18
C LEU A 53 -3.09 2.87 23.10
N THR A 54 -2.15 2.19 23.76
CA THR A 54 -2.12 0.73 23.83
C THR A 54 -2.07 0.25 25.28
N GLY A 55 -2.66 -0.92 25.53
CA GLY A 55 -2.72 -1.56 26.83
C GLY A 55 -2.71 -3.09 26.70
N PRO A 56 -2.59 -3.82 27.82
CA PRO A 56 -2.60 -5.27 27.80
C PRO A 56 -3.90 -5.81 27.18
N ASP A 57 -3.84 -7.02 26.65
CA ASP A 57 -5.03 -7.71 26.17
C ASP A 57 -5.97 -8.03 27.34
N PRO A 58 -7.26 -7.63 27.32
CA PRO A 58 -8.21 -8.01 28.37
C PRO A 58 -8.43 -9.53 28.48
N LEU A 59 -8.09 -10.31 27.45
CA LEU A 59 -8.15 -11.77 27.48
C LEU A 59 -6.82 -12.43 27.90
N GLY A 60 -5.81 -11.63 28.29
CA GLY A 60 -4.54 -12.13 28.82
C GLY A 60 -3.56 -12.68 27.76
N SER A 61 -3.84 -12.56 26.46
CA SER A 61 -2.90 -13.01 25.42
C SER A 61 -1.70 -12.05 25.32
N PRO A 62 -0.46 -12.56 25.38
CA PRO A 62 0.73 -11.72 25.17
C PRO A 62 0.83 -11.21 23.73
N ASP A 63 0.25 -11.95 22.78
CA ASP A 63 0.29 -11.65 21.35
C ASP A 63 -0.69 -10.56 20.92
N HIS A 64 -1.54 -10.08 21.84
CA HIS A 64 -2.54 -9.06 21.55
C HIS A 64 -2.42 -7.84 22.46
N ARG A 65 -3.03 -6.75 22.02
CA ARG A 65 -3.17 -5.50 22.78
C ARG A 65 -4.57 -4.94 22.60
N ALA A 66 -5.07 -4.28 23.64
CA ALA A 66 -6.14 -3.31 23.48
C ALA A 66 -5.55 -2.03 22.87
N VAL A 67 -6.16 -1.53 21.80
CA VAL A 67 -5.71 -0.34 21.07
C VAL A 67 -6.86 0.67 21.06
N THR A 68 -6.65 1.80 21.73
CA THR A 68 -7.65 2.86 21.88
C THR A 68 -7.27 4.08 21.05
N PHE A 69 -8.11 4.36 20.07
CA PHE A 69 -8.09 5.61 19.32
C PHE A 69 -8.87 6.65 20.12
N LEU A 70 -8.36 7.89 20.13
CA LEU A 70 -8.91 8.98 20.91
C LEU A 70 -9.18 10.19 20.03
N TRP A 71 -10.27 10.89 20.32
CA TRP A 71 -10.56 12.21 19.75
C TRP A 71 -11.03 13.15 20.86
N ARG A 72 -10.57 14.40 20.81
CA ARG A 72 -11.02 15.47 21.72
C ARG A 72 -12.13 16.26 21.04
N GLY A 73 -13.36 16.05 21.48
CA GLY A 73 -14.53 16.73 20.92
C GLY A 73 -14.62 18.19 21.35
N GLY A 74 -15.14 19.04 20.46
CA GLY A 74 -15.61 20.37 20.80
C GLY A 74 -17.06 20.38 21.29
N PRO A 75 -17.60 21.54 21.69
CA PRO A 75 -19.00 21.68 22.11
C PRO A 75 -20.02 21.28 21.02
N GLY A 76 -19.66 21.41 19.75
CA GLY A 76 -20.49 21.05 18.61
C GLY A 76 -20.36 19.59 18.16
N THR A 77 -19.38 18.84 18.66
CA THR A 77 -19.12 17.48 18.17
C THR A 77 -20.30 16.55 18.48
N ARG A 78 -21.01 16.13 17.43
CA ARG A 78 -22.16 15.20 17.50
C ARG A 78 -21.75 13.75 17.33
N ALA A 79 -20.75 13.50 16.48
CA ALA A 79 -20.24 12.16 16.20
C ALA A 79 -18.78 12.20 15.75
N VAL A 80 -18.06 11.12 16.05
CA VAL A 80 -16.72 10.89 15.53
C VAL A 80 -16.66 9.47 15.00
N GLN A 81 -16.14 9.30 13.79
CA GLN A 81 -15.83 8.00 13.21
C GLN A 81 -14.32 7.85 13.09
N VAL A 82 -13.79 6.68 13.48
CA VAL A 82 -12.40 6.30 13.21
C VAL A 82 -12.36 5.27 12.10
N MET A 83 -11.43 5.40 11.16
CA MET A 83 -11.32 4.50 10.01
C MET A 83 -9.89 4.00 9.86
N PRO A 84 -9.46 3.00 10.66
CA PRO A 84 -8.17 2.37 10.43
C PRO A 84 -8.23 1.52 9.16
N ASN A 85 -7.14 1.55 8.38
CA ASN A 85 -7.06 0.95 7.06
C ASN A 85 -7.46 -0.53 7.11
N LYS A 86 -8.54 -0.86 6.39
CA LYS A 86 -9.15 -2.20 6.32
C LYS A 86 -9.55 -2.83 7.67
N LEU A 87 -9.49 -2.09 8.78
CA LEU A 87 -10.19 -2.47 10.02
C LEU A 87 -11.55 -1.79 10.11
N GLY A 88 -11.72 -0.61 9.55
CA GLY A 88 -13.05 -0.04 9.40
C GLY A 88 -13.80 -0.60 8.18
N ASP A 89 -15.07 -0.98 8.38
CA ASP A 89 -15.96 -1.38 7.29
C ASP A 89 -16.78 -0.17 6.81
N PRO A 90 -16.54 0.36 5.60
CA PRO A 90 -17.29 1.49 5.07
C PRO A 90 -18.77 1.17 4.80
N ARG A 91 -19.17 -0.12 4.78
CA ARG A 91 -20.56 -0.58 4.60
C ARG A 91 -21.33 -0.69 5.90
N ALA A 92 -20.64 -0.80 7.03
CA ALA A 92 -21.20 -0.81 8.37
C ALA A 92 -20.63 0.38 9.17
N PRO A 93 -20.91 1.62 8.73
CA PRO A 93 -20.26 2.81 9.27
C PRO A 93 -20.50 3.00 10.77
N GLU A 94 -21.60 2.46 11.32
CA GLU A 94 -21.93 2.49 12.75
C GLU A 94 -20.87 1.77 13.60
N GLY A 95 -20.27 0.68 13.09
CA GLY A 95 -19.23 -0.08 13.80
C GLY A 95 -17.93 0.68 14.02
N ASN A 96 -17.79 1.84 13.38
CA ASN A 96 -16.62 2.69 13.40
C ASN A 96 -16.85 3.99 14.19
N VAL A 97 -18.06 4.19 14.72
CA VAL A 97 -18.41 5.37 15.52
C VAL A 97 -17.80 5.25 16.91
N MET A 98 -17.09 6.30 17.33
CA MET A 98 -16.47 6.39 18.64
C MET A 98 -17.53 6.66 19.72
N ARG A 99 -17.29 6.16 20.93
CA ARG A 99 -18.13 6.42 22.10
C ARG A 99 -17.61 7.63 22.84
N ARG A 100 -18.52 8.50 23.29
CA ARG A 100 -18.17 9.62 24.15
C ARG A 100 -18.20 9.19 25.62
N ALA A 101 -17.12 9.43 26.34
CA ALA A 101 -17.07 9.19 27.77
C ALA A 101 -18.00 10.17 28.51
N PRO A 102 -18.89 9.68 29.40
CA PRO A 102 -19.93 10.49 30.02
C PRO A 102 -19.40 11.76 30.68
N GLY A 103 -20.01 12.91 30.36
CA GLY A 103 -19.67 14.21 30.95
C GLY A 103 -18.33 14.81 30.50
N THR A 104 -17.65 14.25 29.48
CA THR A 104 -16.32 14.71 29.05
C THR A 104 -16.25 15.08 27.56
N ASP A 105 -15.11 15.60 27.10
CA ASP A 105 -14.78 15.78 25.68
C ASP A 105 -14.05 14.58 25.06
N VAL A 106 -13.94 13.46 25.79
CA VAL A 106 -13.17 12.29 25.35
C VAL A 106 -14.05 11.35 24.53
N TRP A 107 -13.70 11.19 23.26
CA TRP A 107 -14.24 10.15 22.38
C TRP A 107 -13.23 9.02 22.24
N HIS A 108 -13.69 7.78 22.33
CA HIS A 108 -12.83 6.60 22.23
C HIS A 108 -13.43 5.50 21.36
N TRP A 109 -12.56 4.76 20.68
CA TRP A 109 -12.90 3.52 20.00
C TRP A 109 -11.76 2.53 20.21
N THR A 110 -12.08 1.33 20.68
CA THR A 110 -11.08 0.37 21.13
C THR A 110 -11.25 -0.96 20.43
N VAL A 111 -10.14 -1.51 19.96
CA VAL A 111 -10.09 -2.78 19.25
C VAL A 111 -8.97 -3.64 19.82
N ARG A 112 -9.20 -4.96 19.84
CA ARG A 112 -8.17 -5.95 20.18
C ARG A 112 -7.40 -6.34 18.94
N LEU A 113 -6.10 -6.07 18.90
CA LEU A 113 -5.24 -6.34 17.74
C LEU A 113 -4.02 -7.17 18.14
N ARG A 114 -3.56 -8.04 17.23
CA ARG A 114 -2.28 -8.73 17.37
C ARG A 114 -1.13 -7.71 17.40
N THR A 115 -0.10 -7.96 18.20
CA THR A 115 1.03 -7.05 18.47
C THR A 115 1.91 -6.71 17.27
N ASP A 116 1.75 -7.43 16.16
CA ASP A 116 2.44 -7.21 14.90
C ASP A 116 1.62 -6.39 13.88
N TRP A 117 0.43 -5.89 14.27
CA TRP A 117 -0.41 -5.08 13.40
C TRP A 117 0.18 -3.69 13.16
N ARG A 118 -0.02 -3.20 11.93
CA ARG A 118 0.18 -1.80 11.56
C ARG A 118 -0.85 -1.34 10.53
N GLY A 119 -1.13 -0.05 10.54
CA GLY A 119 -1.98 0.57 9.55
C GLY A 119 -2.09 2.07 9.74
N THR A 120 -2.48 2.74 8.68
CA THR A 120 -2.88 4.15 8.70
C THR A 120 -4.33 4.29 9.12
N TYR A 121 -4.72 5.46 9.60
CA TYR A 121 -6.10 5.73 9.97
C TYR A 121 -6.45 7.21 9.83
N ASP A 122 -7.74 7.46 9.69
CA ASP A 122 -8.35 8.79 9.64
C ASP A 122 -9.49 8.91 10.65
N PHE A 123 -9.77 10.14 11.06
CA PHE A 123 -11.03 10.49 11.72
C PHE A 123 -11.95 11.22 10.76
N PHE A 124 -13.25 11.05 10.96
CA PHE A 124 -14.30 11.83 10.33
C PHE A 124 -15.20 12.39 11.41
N VAL A 125 -15.38 13.70 11.45
CA VAL A 125 -15.98 14.39 12.59
C VAL A 125 -17.19 15.19 12.13
N ASP A 126 -18.29 15.00 12.84
CA ASP A 126 -19.50 15.80 12.73
C ASP A 126 -19.48 16.86 13.83
N GLU A 127 -19.24 18.12 13.45
CA GLU A 127 -19.19 19.27 14.38
C GLU A 127 -20.52 20.00 14.51
N GLY A 128 -21.62 19.42 14.02
CA GLY A 128 -22.96 20.01 14.11
C GLY A 128 -23.41 20.82 12.90
N ASP A 129 -22.57 20.92 11.88
CA ASP A 129 -22.77 21.73 10.67
C ASP A 129 -23.39 20.94 9.48
N GLY A 130 -23.63 19.64 9.67
CA GLY A 130 -24.13 18.74 8.64
C GLY A 130 -25.59 18.31 8.75
N PRO A 131 -26.04 17.45 7.82
CA PRO A 131 -27.33 16.77 7.91
C PRO A 131 -27.51 16.09 9.27
N ALA A 132 -28.77 15.91 9.69
CA ALA A 132 -29.06 15.16 10.90
C ALA A 132 -28.63 13.68 10.75
N PRO A 133 -28.16 13.02 11.82
CA PRO A 133 -27.99 11.57 11.83
C PRO A 133 -29.27 10.87 11.38
N GLY A 134 -29.14 9.90 10.47
CA GLY A 134 -30.28 9.19 9.85
C GLY A 134 -30.73 9.76 8.51
N HIS A 135 -30.27 10.96 8.11
CA HIS A 135 -30.47 11.45 6.75
C HIS A 135 -29.75 10.54 5.73
N PRO A 136 -30.33 10.21 4.56
CA PRO A 136 -29.73 9.28 3.59
C PRO A 136 -28.30 9.64 3.16
N GLU A 137 -27.99 10.94 3.13
CA GLU A 137 -26.67 11.44 2.71
C GLU A 137 -25.67 11.60 3.86
N TYR A 138 -26.10 11.38 5.11
CA TYR A 138 -25.29 11.68 6.31
C TYR A 138 -23.91 11.04 6.26
N TRP A 139 -23.84 9.74 5.96
CA TRP A 139 -22.57 9.01 5.90
C TRP A 139 -21.68 9.44 4.73
N GLN A 140 -22.28 9.85 3.61
CA GLN A 140 -21.51 10.37 2.48
C GLN A 140 -20.95 11.76 2.79
N TRP A 141 -21.70 12.59 3.52
CA TRP A 141 -21.25 13.89 4.03
C TRP A 141 -20.14 13.72 5.07
N LEU A 142 -20.35 12.88 6.10
CA LEU A 142 -19.38 12.67 7.18
C LEU A 142 -18.02 12.23 6.65
N ARG A 143 -18.00 11.31 5.66
CA ARG A 143 -16.77 10.86 5.00
C ARG A 143 -15.99 11.95 4.25
N ARG A 144 -16.56 13.13 4.03
CA ARG A 144 -15.86 14.30 3.48
C ARG A 144 -15.22 15.15 4.58
N ASN A 145 -15.71 15.05 5.81
CA ASN A 145 -15.22 15.81 6.97
C ASN A 145 -14.08 15.11 7.67
N ARG A 146 -13.04 14.80 6.90
CA ARG A 146 -11.84 14.18 7.42
C ARG A 146 -11.13 15.13 8.39
N ARG A 147 -10.59 14.56 9.46
CA ARG A 147 -9.71 15.22 10.42
C ARG A 147 -8.50 14.33 10.67
N ALA A 148 -7.33 14.93 10.66
CA ALA A 148 -6.12 14.23 11.07
C ALA A 148 -6.07 14.11 12.60
N ASP A 149 -5.45 13.06 13.11
CA ASP A 149 -5.22 12.89 14.54
C ASP A 149 -4.23 13.94 15.06
N PRO A 150 -4.62 14.93 15.89
CA PRO A 150 -3.71 15.98 16.34
C PRO A 150 -2.62 15.47 17.30
N TYR A 151 -2.82 14.30 17.91
CA TYR A 151 -1.91 13.73 18.90
C TYR A 151 -0.97 12.67 18.30
N ASN A 152 -1.09 12.37 17.01
CA ASN A 152 -0.17 11.46 16.31
C ASN A 152 0.81 12.23 15.43
N THR A 153 2.09 12.19 15.79
CA THR A 153 3.19 12.79 15.01
C THR A 153 3.70 11.86 13.92
N ARG A 154 3.37 10.56 13.98
CA ARG A 154 3.77 9.55 12.99
C ARG A 154 2.79 9.58 11.83
N ARG A 155 3.24 10.10 10.69
CA ARG A 155 2.37 10.30 9.52
C ARG A 155 3.04 9.87 8.23
N LEU A 156 2.22 9.57 7.24
CA LEU A 156 2.64 9.36 5.87
C LEU A 156 1.97 10.37 4.94
N PRO A 157 2.67 10.84 3.89
CA PRO A 157 2.05 11.68 2.88
C PRO A 157 0.97 10.89 2.15
N ARG A 158 -0.06 11.58 1.67
CA ARG A 158 -1.05 10.99 0.78
C ARG A 158 -0.61 11.08 -0.66
N ARG A 159 -1.08 10.14 -1.46
CA ARG A 159 -0.98 10.19 -2.90
C ARG A 159 -1.89 11.30 -3.45
N TRP A 160 -1.35 12.12 -4.34
CA TRP A 160 -2.03 13.27 -4.96
C TRP A 160 -2.49 14.37 -3.98
N GLY A 161 -1.81 14.49 -2.84
CA GLY A 161 -1.96 15.60 -1.91
C GLY A 161 -2.99 15.40 -0.79
N GLY A 162 -3.25 16.48 -0.05
CA GLY A 162 -4.03 16.48 1.18
C GLY A 162 -3.18 16.27 2.45
N GLU A 163 -3.82 16.42 3.61
CA GLU A 163 -3.14 16.26 4.90
C GLU A 163 -2.55 14.86 5.08
N PRO A 164 -1.30 14.74 5.59
CA PRO A 164 -0.69 13.45 5.90
C PRO A 164 -1.56 12.59 6.80
N ILE A 165 -1.59 11.29 6.52
CA ILE A 165 -2.40 10.30 7.25
C ILE A 165 -1.66 9.77 8.48
N ALA A 166 -2.36 9.62 9.60
CA ALA A 166 -1.80 9.11 10.85
C ALA A 166 -1.45 7.62 10.72
N CYS A 167 -0.37 7.21 11.37
CA CYS A 167 0.13 5.83 11.35
C CYS A 167 0.08 5.22 12.75
N ALA A 168 -0.36 3.97 12.83
CA ALA A 168 -0.29 3.16 14.04
C ALA A 168 0.51 1.88 13.75
N GLU A 169 1.48 1.59 14.61
CA GLU A 169 2.28 0.36 14.57
C GLU A 169 2.37 -0.17 16.00
N LEU A 170 2.04 -1.45 16.18
CA LEU A 170 2.16 -2.11 17.47
C LEU A 170 3.59 -2.62 17.72
N PRO A 171 3.94 -2.98 18.97
CA PRO A 171 5.34 -3.18 19.37
C PRO A 171 6.15 -4.17 18.54
N HIS A 172 5.50 -5.20 17.99
CA HIS A 172 6.13 -6.25 17.17
C HIS A 172 5.85 -6.08 15.67
N ALA A 173 5.23 -4.97 15.25
CA ALA A 173 4.99 -4.71 13.83
C ALA A 173 6.33 -4.57 13.09
N PRO A 174 6.48 -5.13 11.88
CA PRO A 174 7.73 -4.99 11.14
C PRO A 174 8.01 -3.52 10.83
N ARG A 175 9.24 -3.09 11.11
CA ARG A 175 9.64 -1.68 11.01
C ARG A 175 10.27 -1.38 9.66
N ALA A 176 9.88 -0.26 9.05
CA ALA A 176 10.48 0.26 7.82
C ALA A 176 11.80 1.03 8.09
N ALA A 177 12.76 0.41 8.79
CA ALA A 177 14.03 1.05 9.16
C ALA A 177 14.86 1.49 7.95
N ASP A 178 14.84 0.68 6.88
CA ASP A 178 15.58 0.95 5.63
C ASP A 178 15.10 2.19 4.89
N TRP A 179 13.96 2.75 5.26
CA TRP A 179 13.44 3.96 4.63
C TRP A 179 13.89 5.25 5.33
N ARG A 180 14.59 5.14 6.44
CA ARG A 180 15.10 6.31 7.16
C ARG A 180 16.35 6.83 6.45
N PRO A 181 16.48 8.15 6.24
CA PRO A 181 17.72 8.71 5.72
C PRO A 181 18.90 8.34 6.64
N ARG A 182 19.98 7.79 6.06
CA ARG A 182 21.25 7.56 6.74
C ARG A 182 22.24 8.61 6.21
N PRO A 183 22.68 9.60 7.01
CA PRO A 183 23.58 10.66 6.54
C PRO A 183 24.88 10.14 5.92
N GLU A 184 25.44 9.08 6.51
CA GLU A 184 26.73 8.50 6.13
C GLU A 184 26.67 7.49 4.98
N ALA A 185 25.47 7.07 4.55
CA ALA A 185 25.34 6.07 3.47
C ALA A 185 25.61 6.71 2.10
N PRO A 186 26.35 6.04 1.18
CA PRO A 186 26.48 6.48 -0.21
C PRO A 186 25.10 6.71 -0.83
N ARG A 187 24.95 7.83 -1.55
CA ARG A 187 23.66 8.26 -2.10
C ARG A 187 23.63 8.16 -3.60
N GLY A 188 22.57 7.54 -4.10
CA GLY A 188 22.17 7.67 -5.49
C GLY A 188 21.62 9.05 -5.79
N THR A 189 21.27 9.25 -7.05
CA THR A 189 20.61 10.49 -7.51
C THR A 189 19.27 10.14 -8.13
N VAL A 190 18.27 11.00 -7.92
CA VAL A 190 16.99 10.90 -8.61
C VAL A 190 16.85 12.11 -9.51
N SER A 191 16.58 11.84 -10.79
CA SER A 191 16.34 12.87 -11.81
C SER A 191 14.95 12.71 -12.40
N GLU A 192 14.24 13.82 -12.59
CA GLU A 192 12.90 13.85 -13.19
C GLU A 192 13.00 14.10 -14.69
N HIS A 193 12.23 13.35 -15.47
CA HIS A 193 12.24 13.42 -16.93
C HIS A 193 10.82 13.35 -17.50
N ARG A 194 10.65 13.86 -18.72
CA ARG A 194 9.47 13.62 -19.57
C ARG A 194 9.88 12.68 -20.70
N VAL A 195 9.38 11.45 -20.66
CA VAL A 195 9.65 10.42 -21.67
C VAL A 195 8.56 10.49 -22.74
N PRO A 196 8.88 10.83 -24.00
CA PRO A 196 7.91 10.81 -25.09
C PRO A 196 7.29 9.42 -25.27
N SER A 197 6.00 9.35 -25.58
CA SER A 197 5.30 8.09 -25.77
C SER A 197 4.26 8.16 -26.88
N ARG A 198 4.44 7.35 -27.93
CA ARG A 198 3.41 7.12 -28.95
C ARG A 198 2.30 6.20 -28.43
N HIS A 199 2.61 5.31 -27.47
CA HIS A 199 1.64 4.39 -26.88
C HIS A 199 0.66 5.08 -25.91
N LEU A 200 1.11 6.15 -25.25
CA LEU A 200 0.32 6.94 -24.31
C LEU A 200 -0.19 8.27 -24.92
N GLY A 201 0.26 8.62 -26.12
CA GLY A 201 -0.25 9.74 -26.92
C GLY A 201 0.43 11.09 -26.69
N ASP A 202 1.40 11.20 -25.78
CA ASP A 202 2.17 12.43 -25.55
C ASP A 202 3.51 12.10 -24.86
N HIS A 203 3.57 12.22 -23.53
CA HIS A 203 4.74 11.91 -22.73
C HIS A 203 4.31 11.36 -21.37
N ARG A 204 5.26 10.74 -20.67
CA ARG A 204 5.11 10.29 -19.29
C ARG A 204 6.18 10.93 -18.43
N ARG A 205 5.79 11.53 -17.31
CA ARG A 205 6.74 11.92 -16.26
C ARG A 205 7.32 10.64 -15.64
N VAL A 206 8.63 10.60 -15.50
CA VAL A 206 9.38 9.46 -14.96
C VAL A 206 10.49 9.99 -14.07
N TRP A 207 10.63 9.40 -12.89
CA TRP A 207 11.84 9.58 -12.08
C TRP A 207 12.83 8.44 -12.35
N LEU A 208 14.07 8.78 -12.65
CA LEU A 208 15.18 7.85 -12.83
C LEU A 208 16.10 7.94 -11.61
N TYR A 209 16.13 6.88 -10.82
CA TYR A 209 17.13 6.67 -9.78
C TYR A 209 18.39 6.04 -10.38
N THR A 210 19.51 6.71 -10.19
CA THR A 210 20.86 6.20 -10.50
C THR A 210 21.54 5.83 -9.19
N PRO A 211 22.01 4.57 -9.01
CA PRO A 211 22.64 4.15 -7.76
C PRO A 211 23.97 4.87 -7.54
N PRO A 212 24.48 4.94 -6.29
CA PRO A 212 25.81 5.47 -6.04
C PRO A 212 26.87 4.66 -6.81
N PRO A 213 27.95 5.29 -7.30
CA PRO A 213 29.05 4.55 -7.91
C PRO A 213 29.72 3.68 -6.84
N THR A 214 29.81 2.38 -7.09
CA THR A 214 30.47 1.44 -6.18
C THR A 214 31.40 0.52 -6.97
N ALA A 215 32.48 0.05 -6.34
CA ALA A 215 33.37 -0.94 -6.96
C ALA A 215 32.66 -2.28 -7.25
N ALA A 216 31.55 -2.55 -6.56
CA ALA A 216 30.71 -3.72 -6.75
C ALA A 216 29.63 -3.54 -7.84
N ALA A 217 29.58 -2.39 -8.52
CA ALA A 217 28.61 -2.15 -9.58
C ALA A 217 28.85 -3.12 -10.76
N PRO A 218 27.80 -3.84 -11.22
CA PRO A 218 27.92 -4.70 -12.39
C PRO A 218 28.12 -3.85 -13.66
N ALA A 219 28.70 -4.46 -14.70
CA ALA A 219 28.89 -3.81 -15.99
C ALA A 219 27.58 -3.30 -16.60
N GLU A 220 26.50 -4.08 -16.41
CA GLU A 220 25.12 -3.68 -16.70
C GLU A 220 24.30 -3.70 -15.41
N LEU A 221 23.58 -2.63 -15.11
CA LEU A 221 22.73 -2.49 -13.94
C LEU A 221 21.47 -3.35 -14.08
N PRO A 222 21.07 -4.10 -13.03
CA PRO A 222 19.70 -4.58 -12.88
C PRO A 222 18.72 -3.40 -12.96
N VAL A 223 17.48 -3.70 -13.34
CA VAL A 223 16.44 -2.69 -13.53
C VAL A 223 15.26 -2.96 -12.61
N LEU A 224 14.79 -1.91 -11.93
CA LEU A 224 13.52 -1.88 -11.21
C LEU A 224 12.57 -0.92 -11.91
N VAL A 225 11.47 -1.41 -12.47
CA VAL A 225 10.33 -0.56 -12.87
C VAL A 225 9.33 -0.54 -11.72
N LEU A 226 9.23 0.58 -11.00
CA LEU A 226 8.33 0.74 -9.85
C LEU A 226 7.16 1.66 -10.21
N LEU A 227 5.99 1.06 -10.38
CA LEU A 227 4.75 1.78 -10.73
C LEU A 227 4.26 2.65 -9.58
N ASP A 228 3.34 3.57 -9.87
CA ASP A 228 2.91 4.63 -8.94
C ASP A 228 4.07 5.53 -8.49
N GLY A 229 4.94 5.87 -9.45
CA GLY A 229 6.23 6.52 -9.21
C GLY A 229 6.13 7.81 -8.41
N GLU A 230 5.07 8.60 -8.62
CA GLU A 230 4.86 9.89 -7.97
C GLU A 230 4.62 9.79 -6.46
N HIS A 231 4.19 8.62 -6.00
CA HIS A 231 4.01 8.37 -4.58
C HIS A 231 5.31 7.86 -3.93
N TRP A 232 6.04 6.99 -4.63
CA TRP A 232 7.33 6.47 -4.16
C TRP A 232 8.42 7.55 -4.13
N HIS A 233 8.41 8.44 -5.12
CA HIS A 233 9.24 9.64 -5.17
C HIS A 233 8.45 10.83 -5.74
N PRO A 234 8.51 12.02 -5.11
CA PRO A 234 9.25 12.34 -3.88
C PRO A 234 8.53 11.91 -2.59
N GLY A 235 7.30 11.39 -2.67
CA GLY A 235 6.42 11.19 -1.50
C GLY A 235 7.00 10.32 -0.37
N LEU A 236 7.34 9.06 -0.66
CA LEU A 236 7.72 8.08 0.37
C LEU A 236 9.22 7.90 0.57
N GLY A 237 10.05 8.55 -0.26
CA GLY A 237 11.51 8.53 -0.12
C GLY A 237 12.15 7.20 -0.54
N VAL A 238 11.69 6.57 -1.62
CA VAL A 238 12.23 5.28 -2.12
C VAL A 238 13.74 5.29 -2.38
N ALA A 239 14.33 6.44 -2.71
CA ALA A 239 15.79 6.57 -2.84
C ALA A 239 16.52 6.17 -1.55
N HIS A 240 15.98 6.51 -0.37
CA HIS A 240 16.58 6.09 0.91
C HIS A 240 16.53 4.59 1.10
N LEU A 241 15.45 3.93 0.67
CA LEU A 241 15.39 2.46 0.68
C LEU A 241 16.50 1.88 -0.18
N LEU A 242 16.59 2.31 -1.45
CA LEU A 242 17.56 1.76 -2.39
C LEU A 242 19.00 2.03 -1.94
N ASP A 243 19.32 3.26 -1.53
CA ASP A 243 20.63 3.64 -0.99
C ASP A 243 21.03 2.74 0.19
N ASN A 244 20.12 2.55 1.15
CA ASN A 244 20.40 1.77 2.34
C ASN A 244 20.56 0.27 2.03
N LEU A 245 19.72 -0.30 1.16
CA LEU A 245 19.85 -1.71 0.77
C LEU A 245 21.15 -1.96 -0.02
N ILE A 246 21.55 -1.03 -0.88
CA ILE A 246 22.83 -1.10 -1.62
C ILE A 246 24.01 -0.96 -0.66
N ALA A 247 23.97 0.02 0.26
CA ALA A 247 25.02 0.25 1.24
C ALA A 247 25.21 -0.96 2.18
N ASP A 248 24.12 -1.63 2.54
CA ASP A 248 24.15 -2.85 3.37
C ASP A 248 24.51 -4.12 2.57
N GLY A 249 24.74 -4.01 1.25
CA GLY A 249 25.04 -5.15 0.37
C GLY A 249 23.86 -6.13 0.21
N ARG A 250 22.65 -5.72 0.60
CA ARG A 250 21.42 -6.51 0.53
C ARG A 250 20.82 -6.56 -0.86
N ILE A 251 21.16 -5.62 -1.74
CA ILE A 251 20.88 -5.68 -3.18
C ILE A 251 22.11 -5.15 -3.95
N PRO A 252 22.35 -5.59 -5.19
CA PRO A 252 23.33 -4.94 -6.05
C PRO A 252 22.90 -3.50 -6.38
N PRO A 253 23.83 -2.61 -6.77
CA PRO A 253 23.49 -1.34 -7.39
C PRO A 253 22.48 -1.54 -8.53
N VAL A 254 21.33 -0.87 -8.44
CA VAL A 254 20.17 -1.06 -9.34
C VAL A 254 19.72 0.29 -9.90
N ALA A 255 19.36 0.35 -11.18
CA ALA A 255 18.67 1.50 -11.76
C ALA A 255 17.17 1.36 -11.53
N ALA A 256 16.50 2.40 -11.01
CA ALA A 256 15.05 2.37 -10.84
C ALA A 256 14.35 3.40 -11.72
N LEU A 257 13.30 2.96 -12.42
CA LEU A 257 12.44 3.73 -13.30
C LEU A 257 11.06 3.82 -12.66
N LEU A 258 10.62 5.04 -12.37
CA LEU A 258 9.40 5.31 -11.63
C LEU A 258 8.43 6.11 -12.51
N PRO A 259 7.64 5.47 -13.38
CA PRO A 259 6.64 6.17 -14.18
C PRO A 259 5.50 6.67 -13.29
N ASP A 260 5.14 7.94 -13.49
CA ASP A 260 4.01 8.60 -12.86
C ASP A 260 2.68 7.95 -13.27
N SER A 261 1.69 7.88 -12.40
CA SER A 261 0.32 7.48 -12.80
C SER A 261 -0.61 8.66 -13.11
N VAL A 262 -0.11 9.89 -13.03
CA VAL A 262 -0.77 11.16 -13.38
C VAL A 262 -1.90 11.52 -12.42
N ASP A 263 -2.99 10.77 -12.46
CA ASP A 263 -4.19 10.99 -11.65
C ASP A 263 -4.96 9.66 -11.46
N ALA A 264 -6.05 9.70 -10.68
CA ALA A 264 -6.85 8.51 -10.39
C ALA A 264 -7.49 7.88 -11.64
N GLY A 265 -8.01 8.69 -12.56
CA GLY A 265 -8.69 8.19 -13.77
C GLY A 265 -7.71 7.58 -14.76
N THR A 266 -6.60 8.28 -15.02
CA THR A 266 -5.50 7.81 -15.87
C THR A 266 -4.92 6.51 -15.30
N ARG A 267 -4.69 6.45 -13.99
CA ARG A 267 -4.22 5.23 -13.33
C ARG A 267 -5.17 4.04 -13.55
N TRP A 268 -6.48 4.23 -13.41
CA TRP A 268 -7.44 3.14 -13.68
C TRP A 268 -7.44 2.72 -15.14
N ALA A 269 -7.35 3.68 -16.08
CA ALA A 269 -7.34 3.38 -17.50
C ALA A 269 -6.07 2.62 -17.93
N GLU A 270 -4.92 2.94 -17.33
CA GLU A 270 -3.62 2.40 -17.72
C GLU A 270 -3.22 1.15 -16.94
N LEU A 271 -3.57 1.06 -15.65
CA LEU A 271 -3.10 -0.01 -14.76
C LEU A 271 -4.10 -1.17 -14.58
N THR A 272 -5.03 -1.35 -15.51
CA THR A 272 -5.93 -2.52 -15.58
C THR A 272 -5.64 -3.38 -16.80
N CYS A 273 -4.46 -4.01 -16.79
CA CYS A 273 -3.99 -4.89 -17.88
C CYS A 273 -4.01 -4.21 -19.26
N ARG A 274 -3.71 -2.90 -19.34
CA ARG A 274 -3.78 -2.16 -20.60
C ARG A 274 -2.59 -2.52 -21.51
N PRO A 275 -2.83 -2.99 -22.74
CA PRO A 275 -1.77 -3.35 -23.65
C PRO A 275 -0.79 -2.20 -23.96
N GLU A 276 -1.29 -1.01 -24.23
CA GLU A 276 -0.45 0.12 -24.65
C GLU A 276 0.47 0.59 -23.53
N PHE A 277 0.06 0.45 -22.26
CA PHE A 277 0.92 0.82 -21.13
C PHE A 277 2.13 -0.12 -21.01
N VAL A 278 1.94 -1.43 -21.19
CA VAL A 278 3.07 -2.39 -21.20
C VAL A 278 4.01 -2.11 -22.38
N ALA A 279 3.46 -1.75 -23.54
CA ALA A 279 4.26 -1.38 -24.71
C ALA A 279 5.08 -0.10 -24.46
N PHE A 280 4.54 0.89 -23.74
CA PHE A 280 5.33 2.04 -23.27
C PHE A 280 6.49 1.60 -22.36
N LEU A 281 6.25 0.72 -21.38
CA LEU A 281 7.30 0.25 -20.48
C LEU A 281 8.43 -0.44 -21.26
N GLU A 282 8.07 -1.33 -22.17
CA GLU A 282 9.01 -2.17 -22.92
C GLU A 282 9.73 -1.42 -24.05
N GLU A 283 8.98 -0.75 -24.92
CA GLU A 283 9.50 -0.23 -26.19
C GLU A 283 9.99 1.21 -26.09
N GLU A 284 9.63 1.94 -25.03
CA GLU A 284 9.92 3.37 -24.92
C GLU A 284 10.70 3.69 -23.65
N LEU A 285 10.20 3.29 -22.48
CA LEU A 285 10.81 3.61 -21.20
C LEU A 285 12.17 2.92 -21.00
N LEU A 286 12.24 1.60 -21.21
CA LEU A 286 13.50 0.84 -21.05
C LEU A 286 14.57 1.31 -22.05
N PRO A 287 14.30 1.44 -23.37
CA PRO A 287 15.27 1.97 -24.33
C PRO A 287 15.70 3.41 -24.00
N TRP A 288 14.76 4.28 -23.63
CA TRP A 288 15.07 5.65 -23.22
C TRP A 288 16.05 5.68 -22.03
N ALA A 289 15.86 4.82 -21.04
CA ALA A 289 16.75 4.74 -19.89
C ALA A 289 18.11 4.11 -20.24
N GLY A 290 18.14 3.16 -21.17
CA GLY A 290 19.36 2.54 -21.71
C GLY A 290 20.30 3.53 -22.42
N THR A 291 19.78 4.66 -22.92
CA THR A 291 20.63 5.75 -23.46
C THR A 291 21.33 6.59 -22.38
N ARG A 292 20.98 6.39 -21.11
CA ARG A 292 21.49 7.17 -19.95
C ARG A 292 22.34 6.35 -19.00
N LEU A 293 22.00 5.06 -18.83
CA LEU A 293 22.70 4.13 -17.95
C LEU A 293 22.91 2.79 -18.68
N PRO A 294 23.98 2.03 -18.37
CA PRO A 294 24.18 0.70 -18.92
C PRO A 294 23.19 -0.28 -18.25
N LEU A 295 21.99 -0.41 -18.82
CA LEU A 295 20.95 -1.28 -18.28
C LEU A 295 21.05 -2.68 -18.87
N THR A 296 20.75 -3.69 -18.06
CA THR A 296 20.74 -5.07 -18.55
C THR A 296 19.52 -5.39 -19.41
N ALA A 297 19.74 -6.20 -20.45
CA ALA A 297 18.68 -6.79 -21.27
C ALA A 297 18.19 -8.15 -20.75
N ASP A 298 18.79 -8.67 -19.66
CA ASP A 298 18.42 -9.93 -19.05
C ASP A 298 17.09 -9.78 -18.27
N PRO A 299 16.01 -10.52 -18.63
CA PRO A 299 14.76 -10.49 -17.88
C PRO A 299 14.92 -10.97 -16.42
N ALA A 300 15.84 -11.90 -16.14
CA ALA A 300 16.08 -12.40 -14.79
C ALA A 300 16.64 -11.33 -13.85
N ARG A 301 17.13 -10.20 -14.39
CA ARG A 301 17.66 -9.04 -13.65
C ARG A 301 16.78 -7.79 -13.79
N THR A 302 15.56 -7.97 -14.30
CA THR A 302 14.58 -6.89 -14.48
C THR A 302 13.33 -7.18 -13.64
N VAL A 303 13.07 -6.32 -12.65
CA VAL A 303 11.92 -6.38 -11.76
C VAL A 303 10.88 -5.36 -12.20
N VAL A 304 9.62 -5.79 -12.34
CA VAL A 304 8.47 -4.88 -12.39
C VAL A 304 7.68 -4.99 -11.09
N ALA A 305 7.47 -3.86 -10.44
CA ALA A 305 6.91 -3.78 -9.09
C ALA A 305 5.74 -2.81 -9.02
N GLY A 306 4.73 -3.14 -8.22
CA GLY A 306 3.61 -2.23 -7.99
C GLY A 306 2.62 -2.71 -6.93
N GLN A 307 1.73 -1.79 -6.55
CA GLN A 307 0.74 -1.99 -5.49
C GLN A 307 -0.68 -1.89 -6.06
N SER A 308 -1.62 -2.72 -5.59
CA SER A 308 -3.01 -2.65 -6.06
C SER A 308 -3.09 -2.86 -7.59
N LEU A 309 -3.63 -1.91 -8.35
CA LEU A 309 -3.58 -1.92 -9.82
C LEU A 309 -2.16 -1.99 -10.40
N GLY A 310 -1.18 -1.38 -9.73
CA GLY A 310 0.23 -1.53 -10.09
C GLY A 310 0.70 -2.98 -9.96
N GLY A 311 0.27 -3.71 -8.92
CA GLY A 311 0.61 -5.12 -8.75
C GLY A 311 -0.04 -6.01 -9.81
N LEU A 312 -1.29 -5.71 -10.19
CA LEU A 312 -1.97 -6.36 -11.32
C LEU A 312 -1.21 -6.10 -12.64
N THR A 313 -0.83 -4.84 -12.91
CA THR A 313 -0.10 -4.46 -14.11
C THR A 313 1.31 -5.02 -14.15
N ALA A 314 2.00 -5.12 -13.02
CA ALA A 314 3.32 -5.75 -12.93
C ALA A 314 3.26 -7.22 -13.38
N ALA A 315 2.29 -7.98 -12.87
CA ALA A 315 2.06 -9.35 -13.31
C ALA A 315 1.66 -9.43 -14.79
N TYR A 316 0.82 -8.50 -15.27
CA TYR A 316 0.42 -8.45 -16.68
C TYR A 316 1.59 -8.11 -17.62
N ALA A 317 2.49 -7.20 -17.22
CA ALA A 317 3.68 -6.84 -17.99
C ALA A 317 4.61 -8.06 -18.17
N ALA A 318 4.84 -8.82 -17.11
CA ALA A 318 5.62 -10.06 -17.18
C ALA A 318 4.91 -11.18 -17.95
N PHE A 319 3.58 -11.29 -17.82
CA PHE A 319 2.79 -12.23 -18.62
C PHE A 319 2.91 -11.95 -20.13
N ARG A 320 2.89 -10.67 -20.51
CA ARG A 320 2.91 -10.25 -21.91
C ARG A 320 4.31 -10.18 -22.50
N SER A 321 5.29 -9.74 -21.72
CA SER A 321 6.65 -9.48 -22.17
C SER A 321 7.68 -10.18 -21.26
N PRO A 322 7.59 -11.52 -21.10
CA PRO A 322 8.46 -12.28 -20.20
C PRO A 322 9.94 -12.24 -20.61
N HIS A 323 10.23 -11.92 -21.88
CA HIS A 323 11.60 -11.69 -22.38
C HIS A 323 12.23 -10.39 -21.87
N ARG A 324 11.44 -9.48 -21.27
CA ARG A 324 11.96 -8.26 -20.62
C ARG A 324 11.70 -8.19 -19.13
N PHE A 325 10.57 -8.71 -18.64
CA PHE A 325 10.23 -8.67 -17.22
C PHE A 325 10.18 -10.08 -16.64
N GLY A 326 11.30 -10.54 -16.08
CA GLY A 326 11.43 -11.88 -15.49
C GLY A 326 11.07 -11.95 -14.01
N ASN A 327 10.87 -10.81 -13.33
CA ASN A 327 10.55 -10.78 -11.91
C ASN A 327 9.37 -9.83 -11.63
N VAL A 328 8.37 -10.33 -10.91
CA VAL A 328 7.17 -9.59 -10.51
C VAL A 328 7.18 -9.40 -9.00
N LEU A 329 7.09 -8.15 -8.55
CA LEU A 329 6.82 -7.80 -7.15
C LEU A 329 5.44 -7.15 -7.06
N ALA A 330 4.42 -7.92 -6.67
CA ALA A 330 3.04 -7.44 -6.59
C ALA A 330 2.56 -7.41 -5.14
N GLN A 331 2.27 -6.21 -4.66
CA GLN A 331 1.79 -5.99 -3.30
C GLN A 331 0.31 -5.66 -3.33
N SER A 332 -0.51 -6.47 -2.67
CA SER A 332 -1.95 -6.29 -2.61
C SER A 332 -2.57 -6.15 -4.00
N GLY A 333 -2.06 -6.90 -4.97
CA GLY A 333 -2.42 -6.78 -6.38
C GLY A 333 -3.93 -6.96 -6.61
N SER A 334 -4.51 -6.14 -7.48
CA SER A 334 -5.95 -6.16 -7.77
C SER A 334 -6.37 -7.32 -8.67
N PHE A 335 -5.96 -8.54 -8.32
CA PHE A 335 -6.23 -9.76 -9.11
C PHE A 335 -7.69 -10.18 -9.13
N TRP A 336 -8.55 -9.56 -8.31
CA TRP A 336 -10.00 -9.67 -8.44
C TRP A 336 -10.51 -9.06 -9.75
N TRP A 337 -9.75 -8.16 -10.39
CA TRP A 337 -10.21 -7.40 -11.55
C TRP A 337 -10.51 -8.29 -12.76
N PRO A 338 -11.55 -7.98 -13.55
CA PRO A 338 -12.59 -6.96 -13.32
C PRO A 338 -13.62 -7.37 -12.24
N ASP A 339 -14.36 -6.41 -11.69
CA ASP A 339 -15.56 -6.73 -10.89
C ASP A 339 -16.72 -7.10 -11.84
N GLY A 340 -17.20 -8.34 -11.76
CA GLY A 340 -18.30 -8.85 -12.59
C GLY A 340 -17.90 -9.94 -13.59
N PRO A 341 -18.57 -10.04 -14.76
CA PRO A 341 -18.24 -11.05 -15.77
C PRO A 341 -16.76 -11.00 -16.18
N GLY A 342 -16.12 -12.16 -16.19
CA GLY A 342 -14.69 -12.26 -16.49
C GLY A 342 -13.78 -11.88 -15.33
N ALA A 343 -14.28 -11.79 -14.09
CA ALA A 343 -13.48 -11.57 -12.89
C ALA A 343 -12.25 -12.47 -12.82
N GLU A 344 -11.20 -11.95 -12.18
CA GLU A 344 -9.90 -12.63 -12.09
C GLU A 344 -9.30 -12.96 -13.46
N TRP A 345 -9.53 -12.06 -14.42
CA TRP A 345 -9.18 -12.28 -15.81
C TRP A 345 -7.72 -12.69 -16.00
N LEU A 346 -6.78 -11.98 -15.34
CA LEU A 346 -5.35 -12.28 -15.45
C LEU A 346 -4.99 -13.64 -14.83
N THR A 347 -5.63 -14.02 -13.72
CA THR A 347 -5.46 -15.35 -13.12
C THR A 347 -5.90 -16.42 -14.10
N GLY A 348 -7.04 -16.22 -14.79
CA GLY A 348 -7.50 -17.14 -15.84
C GLY A 348 -6.56 -17.22 -17.05
N GLN A 349 -5.92 -16.11 -17.43
CA GLN A 349 -4.89 -16.11 -18.49
C GLN A 349 -3.67 -16.93 -18.07
N LEU A 350 -3.17 -16.73 -16.84
CA LEU A 350 -2.04 -17.48 -16.29
C LEU A 350 -2.34 -18.98 -16.23
N ALA A 351 -3.54 -19.37 -15.75
CA ALA A 351 -3.99 -20.76 -15.69
C ALA A 351 -4.04 -21.44 -17.07
N SER A 352 -4.32 -20.67 -18.12
CA SER A 352 -4.46 -21.16 -19.50
C SER A 352 -3.16 -21.08 -20.31
N SER A 353 -2.08 -20.61 -19.70
CA SER A 353 -0.79 -20.37 -20.35
C SER A 353 0.26 -21.42 -19.96
N ALA A 354 1.27 -21.59 -20.80
CA ALA A 354 2.44 -22.38 -20.44
C ALA A 354 3.21 -21.60 -19.37
N ARG A 355 3.90 -22.31 -18.47
CA ARG A 355 4.77 -21.67 -17.49
C ARG A 355 5.76 -20.74 -18.21
N LEU A 356 5.73 -19.47 -17.85
CA LEU A 356 6.65 -18.45 -18.33
C LEU A 356 7.91 -18.45 -17.46
N PRO A 357 9.07 -17.99 -17.97
CA PRO A 357 10.29 -17.83 -17.19
C PRO A 357 10.21 -16.58 -16.30
N VAL A 358 9.21 -16.53 -15.41
CA VAL A 358 8.91 -15.39 -14.55
C VAL A 358 8.81 -15.85 -13.10
N ARG A 359 9.49 -15.12 -12.21
CA ARG A 359 9.40 -15.30 -10.75
C ARG A 359 8.37 -14.33 -10.16
N PHE A 360 7.54 -14.82 -9.25
CA PHE A 360 6.53 -14.01 -8.58
C PHE A 360 6.83 -13.85 -7.10
N TRP A 361 6.84 -12.61 -6.62
CA TRP A 361 6.81 -12.25 -5.21
C TRP A 361 5.50 -11.50 -4.91
N LEU A 362 4.63 -12.14 -4.13
CA LEU A 362 3.27 -11.70 -3.86
C LEU A 362 3.09 -11.47 -2.35
N SER A 363 2.60 -10.30 -1.97
CA SER A 363 2.32 -9.97 -0.55
C SER A 363 0.94 -9.34 -0.39
N PHE A 364 0.12 -9.78 0.57
CA PHE A 364 -1.23 -9.25 0.82
C PHE A 364 -1.49 -9.00 2.30
N GLY A 365 -2.29 -7.99 2.63
CA GLY A 365 -2.73 -7.76 4.00
C GLY A 365 -3.81 -8.74 4.43
N GLU A 366 -3.69 -9.32 5.63
CA GLU A 366 -4.69 -10.20 6.24
C GLU A 366 -6.07 -9.53 6.36
N GLN A 367 -6.12 -8.20 6.46
CA GLN A 367 -7.37 -7.43 6.55
C GLN A 367 -7.99 -7.08 5.18
N GLU A 368 -7.39 -7.49 4.06
CA GLU A 368 -7.91 -7.17 2.73
C GLU A 368 -9.01 -8.12 2.26
N TRP A 369 -10.11 -8.24 3.00
CA TRP A 369 -11.17 -9.24 2.74
C TRP A 369 -11.76 -9.22 1.32
N VAL A 370 -11.63 -8.10 0.60
CA VAL A 370 -12.05 -7.98 -0.81
C VAL A 370 -11.02 -8.58 -1.77
N ALA A 371 -9.72 -8.33 -1.55
CA ALA A 371 -8.65 -8.77 -2.47
C ALA A 371 -8.13 -10.17 -2.14
N LEU A 372 -8.11 -10.53 -0.86
CA LEU A 372 -7.49 -11.76 -0.36
C LEU A 372 -8.05 -13.04 -0.97
N PRO A 373 -9.38 -13.19 -1.22
CA PRO A 373 -9.90 -14.39 -1.89
C PRO A 373 -9.32 -14.60 -3.30
N ALA A 374 -9.25 -13.54 -4.11
CA ALA A 374 -8.67 -13.61 -5.46
C ALA A 374 -7.16 -13.84 -5.40
N ALA A 375 -6.47 -13.26 -4.40
CA ALA A 375 -5.04 -13.47 -4.19
C ALA A 375 -4.70 -14.94 -3.85
N ARG A 376 -5.50 -15.59 -2.99
CA ARG A 376 -5.32 -17.00 -2.62
C ARG A 376 -5.58 -17.93 -3.80
N ARG A 377 -6.59 -17.64 -4.62
CA ARG A 377 -6.83 -18.34 -5.90
C ARG A 377 -5.69 -18.16 -6.88
N LEU A 378 -5.13 -16.95 -7.00
CA LEU A 378 -3.93 -16.73 -7.82
C LEU A 378 -2.76 -17.60 -7.36
N ARG A 379 -2.49 -17.64 -6.06
CA ARG A 379 -1.43 -18.52 -5.49
C ARG A 379 -1.65 -19.98 -5.89
N GLU A 380 -2.88 -20.48 -5.74
CA GLU A 380 -3.24 -21.85 -6.11
C GLU A 380 -3.07 -22.11 -7.62
N THR A 381 -3.49 -21.16 -8.45
CA THR A 381 -3.29 -21.20 -9.90
C THR A 381 -1.81 -21.22 -10.29
N LEU A 382 -0.97 -20.38 -9.66
CA LEU A 382 0.47 -20.35 -9.93
C LEU A 382 1.13 -21.67 -9.55
N ALA A 383 0.78 -22.24 -8.39
CA ALA A 383 1.27 -23.56 -8.00
C ALA A 383 0.83 -24.65 -8.99
N ALA A 384 -0.43 -24.67 -9.40
CA ALA A 384 -0.94 -25.63 -10.38
C ALA A 384 -0.31 -25.47 -11.78
N ALA A 385 0.13 -24.26 -12.12
CA ALA A 385 0.84 -23.96 -13.36
C ALA A 385 2.36 -24.17 -13.28
N GLY A 386 2.87 -24.71 -12.16
CA GLY A 386 4.28 -25.09 -11.98
C GLY A 386 5.21 -23.95 -11.58
N TYR A 387 4.69 -22.82 -11.08
CA TYR A 387 5.51 -21.74 -10.50
C TYR A 387 5.87 -22.09 -9.04
N ASP A 388 6.65 -23.16 -8.85
CA ASP A 388 7.06 -23.64 -7.52
C ASP A 388 7.97 -22.65 -6.77
N ASP A 389 8.57 -21.72 -7.50
CA ASP A 389 9.42 -20.62 -7.04
C ASP A 389 8.64 -19.33 -6.72
N ALA A 390 7.31 -19.33 -6.88
CA ALA A 390 6.47 -18.19 -6.50
C ALA A 390 6.37 -18.06 -4.97
N VAL A 391 6.68 -16.88 -4.45
CA VAL A 391 6.53 -16.55 -3.03
C VAL A 391 5.20 -15.85 -2.80
N TYR A 392 4.42 -16.34 -1.83
CA TYR A 392 3.17 -15.73 -1.37
C TYR A 392 3.23 -15.49 0.13
N ARG A 393 2.98 -14.25 0.55
CA ARG A 393 3.00 -13.83 1.96
C ARG A 393 1.72 -13.08 2.34
N GLU A 394 1.23 -13.34 3.54
CA GLU A 394 0.21 -12.52 4.18
C GLU A 394 0.87 -11.77 5.36
N PHE A 395 0.59 -10.46 5.48
CA PHE A 395 1.08 -9.64 6.59
C PHE A 395 -0.08 -9.09 7.41
N ASN A 396 0.16 -8.85 8.70
CA ASN A 396 -0.85 -8.29 9.59
C ASN A 396 -1.03 -6.78 9.36
N GLY A 397 -1.84 -6.45 8.37
CA GLY A 397 -2.14 -5.09 7.93
C GLY A 397 -3.19 -5.07 6.82
N GLY A 398 -3.43 -3.87 6.29
CA GLY A 398 -4.41 -3.63 5.25
C GLY A 398 -3.80 -3.24 3.90
N HIS A 399 -4.59 -2.56 3.09
CA HIS A 399 -4.24 -2.06 1.76
C HIS A 399 -3.56 -0.69 1.90
N ASP A 400 -2.30 -0.71 2.33
CA ASP A 400 -1.66 0.45 2.97
C ASP A 400 -0.18 0.61 2.62
N TYR A 401 0.23 1.82 2.21
CA TYR A 401 1.64 2.15 1.95
C TYR A 401 2.53 2.03 3.19
N LEU A 402 1.98 2.17 4.41
CA LEU A 402 2.74 1.86 5.62
C LEU A 402 3.22 0.40 5.62
N CYS A 403 2.36 -0.52 5.17
CA CYS A 403 2.69 -1.93 5.08
C CYS A 403 3.57 -2.22 3.88
N TRP A 404 3.20 -1.71 2.70
CA TRP A 404 3.91 -2.00 1.46
C TRP A 404 5.37 -1.55 1.47
N ARG A 405 5.73 -0.56 2.30
CA ARG A 405 7.14 -0.16 2.48
C ARG A 405 8.03 -1.29 2.97
N THR A 406 7.60 -2.10 3.93
CA THR A 406 8.44 -3.22 4.40
C THR A 406 8.40 -4.38 3.41
N GLU A 407 7.22 -4.69 2.87
CA GLU A 407 7.08 -5.78 1.91
C GLU A 407 7.87 -5.50 0.61
N LEU A 408 8.06 -4.22 0.23
CA LEU A 408 8.87 -3.82 -0.91
C LEU A 408 10.35 -4.09 -0.63
N SER A 409 10.83 -3.79 0.58
CA SER A 409 12.21 -4.09 0.98
C SER A 409 12.51 -5.58 0.92
N ASP A 410 11.62 -6.42 1.45
CA ASP A 410 11.78 -7.88 1.47
C ASP A 410 11.79 -8.44 0.03
N GLY A 411 10.82 -8.04 -0.79
CA GLY A 411 10.70 -8.55 -2.15
C GLY A 411 11.84 -8.09 -3.07
N LEU A 412 12.31 -6.84 -2.93
CA LEU A 412 13.47 -6.36 -3.70
C LEU A 412 14.74 -7.10 -3.31
N THR A 413 14.93 -7.38 -2.02
CA THR A 413 16.07 -8.18 -1.54
C THR A 413 16.03 -9.55 -2.24
N ALA A 414 14.92 -10.30 -2.10
CA ALA A 414 14.81 -11.64 -2.68
C ALA A 414 15.00 -11.67 -4.22
N LEU A 415 14.34 -10.77 -4.94
CA LEU A 415 14.35 -10.81 -6.41
C LEU A 415 15.65 -10.28 -7.05
N LEU A 416 16.42 -9.45 -6.34
CA LEU A 416 17.66 -8.87 -6.87
C LEU A 416 18.95 -9.55 -6.37
N THR A 417 18.88 -10.41 -5.35
CA THR A 417 20.05 -11.15 -4.84
C THR A 417 20.15 -12.59 -5.32
N ASP A 418 19.03 -13.20 -5.69
CA ASP A 418 18.99 -14.62 -6.01
C ASP A 418 19.65 -14.89 -7.37
N ARG A 419 20.76 -15.62 -7.30
CA ARG A 419 21.59 -16.10 -8.41
C ARG A 419 21.04 -17.38 -9.01
#